data_AF-A0A2G6C9M9-F1
#
_entry.id   AF-A0A2G6C9M9-F1
#
_cell.length_a   1.000
_cell.length_b   1.000
_cell.length_c   1.000
_cell.angle_alpha   90.00
_cell.angle_beta   90.00
_cell.angle_gamma   90.00
#
_symmetry.space_group_name_H-M   'P 1'
#
loop_
_entity.id
_entity.type
_entity.pdbx_description
1 polymer ?
#
loop_
_entity_poly.entity_id
_entity_poly.type
_entity_poly.pdbx_seq_one_letter_code
_entity_poly.pdbx_strand_id
1 'polypeptide(L)'
;MDFPDLPDFRDFISRPPKLRPVPPEHVAEIIDSIYQQSKITRTYDPAYVKLAYPGGDVAPEVGVCTDVVVRAFREKGIDLQKKVHEDMRRNF
;
A
#
# COMPACT_ATOMS: atom_id res chain seq x y z
N MET A 1 -40.30 -43.35 20.44
CA MET A 1 -38.98 -42.95 20.98
C MET A 1 -38.67 -41.62 20.35
N ASP A 2 -38.92 -40.53 21.08
CA ASP A 2 -38.63 -39.17 20.61
C ASP A 2 -37.15 -38.88 20.83
N PHE A 3 -36.46 -38.51 19.76
CA PHE A 3 -35.10 -37.98 19.86
C PHE A 3 -35.19 -36.53 20.36
N PRO A 4 -34.40 -36.13 21.39
CA PRO A 4 -34.39 -34.74 21.82
C PRO A 4 -33.84 -33.85 20.71
N ASP A 5 -34.45 -32.69 20.51
CA ASP A 5 -33.96 -31.65 19.59
C ASP A 5 -32.54 -31.24 20.01
N LEU A 6 -31.58 -31.53 19.14
CA LEU A 6 -30.20 -31.06 19.30
C LEU A 6 -30.11 -29.59 18.84
N PRO A 7 -29.33 -28.74 19.53
CA PRO A 7 -29.13 -27.36 19.11
C PRO A 7 -28.55 -27.28 17.69
N ASP A 8 -29.00 -26.28 16.91
CA ASP A 8 -28.52 -26.07 15.55
C ASP A 8 -27.02 -25.78 15.59
N PHE A 9 -26.23 -26.44 14.74
CA PHE A 9 -24.80 -26.20 14.63
C PHE A 9 -24.47 -24.71 14.38
N ARG A 10 -25.40 -23.97 13.76
CA ARG A 10 -25.32 -22.52 13.54
C ARG A 10 -25.27 -21.71 14.83
N ASP A 11 -25.80 -22.22 15.94
CA ASP A 11 -25.76 -21.55 17.24
C ASP A 11 -24.33 -21.47 17.80
N PHE A 12 -23.41 -22.31 17.31
CA PHE A 12 -22.00 -22.32 17.70
C PHE A 12 -21.08 -21.57 16.73
N ILE A 13 -21.57 -21.11 15.57
CA ILE A 13 -20.76 -20.37 14.59
C ILE A 13 -20.90 -18.85 14.83
N SER A 14 -20.42 -18.37 15.98
CA SER A 14 -20.02 -16.96 16.03
C SER A 14 -18.73 -16.80 15.22
N ARG A 15 -18.72 -15.87 14.27
CA ARG A 15 -17.48 -15.57 13.52
C ARG A 15 -16.42 -15.12 14.53
N PRO A 16 -15.20 -15.66 14.51
CA PRO A 16 -14.16 -15.19 15.41
C PRO A 16 -13.98 -13.68 15.23
N PRO A 17 -13.71 -12.93 16.31
CA PRO A 17 -13.52 -11.49 16.21
C PRO A 17 -12.39 -11.19 15.22
N LYS A 18 -12.64 -10.28 14.27
CA LYS A 18 -11.58 -9.79 13.37
C LYS A 18 -10.57 -9.02 14.21
N LEU A 19 -9.38 -9.59 14.39
CA LEU A 19 -8.25 -8.87 14.98
C LEU A 19 -7.92 -7.66 14.10
N ARG A 20 -7.77 -6.49 14.72
CA ARG A 20 -7.28 -5.27 14.08
C ARG A 20 -5.87 -5.02 14.59
N PRO A 21 -4.82 -5.41 13.85
CA PRO A 21 -3.45 -5.16 14.28
C PRO A 21 -3.22 -3.65 14.32
N VAL A 22 -2.55 -3.18 15.38
CA VAL A 22 -2.06 -1.80 15.46
C VAL A 22 -0.69 -1.79 14.79
N PRO A 23 -0.53 -1.13 13.63
CA PRO A 23 0.77 -1.05 12.98
C PRO A 23 1.74 -0.20 13.84
N PRO A 24 3.06 -0.46 13.76
CA PRO A 24 4.06 0.46 14.30
C PRO A 24 3.87 1.87 13.73
N GLU A 25 4.23 2.89 14.50
CA GLU A 25 4.02 4.31 14.15
C GLU A 25 4.53 4.66 12.74
N HIS A 26 5.80 4.34 12.45
CA HIS A 26 6.39 4.59 11.13
C HIS A 26 5.64 3.91 9.97
N VAL A 27 5.02 2.74 10.21
CA VAL A 27 4.20 2.05 9.20
C VAL A 27 2.87 2.76 9.03
N ALA A 28 2.24 3.17 10.13
CA ALA A 28 0.99 3.92 10.11
C ALA A 28 1.14 5.23 9.33
N GLU A 29 2.25 5.95 9.53
CA GLU A 29 2.56 7.20 8.84
C GLU A 29 2.72 7.00 7.33
N ILE A 30 3.37 5.92 6.89
CA ILE A 30 3.51 5.61 5.46
C ILE A 30 2.15 5.26 4.86
N ILE A 31 1.31 4.49 5.58
CA ILE A 31 -0.04 4.15 5.13
C ILE A 31 -0.89 5.42 4.94
N ASP A 32 -0.80 6.39 5.86
CA ASP A 32 -1.48 7.67 5.70
C ASP A 32 -0.97 8.45 4.48
N SER A 33 0.35 8.56 4.30
CA SER A 33 0.90 9.24 3.12
C SER A 33 0.48 8.55 1.81
N ILE A 34 0.43 7.22 1.75
CA ILE A 34 -0.10 6.47 0.59
C ILE A 34 -1.56 6.87 0.34
N TYR A 35 -2.38 6.90 1.40
CA TYR A 35 -3.77 7.29 1.29
C TYR A 35 -3.94 8.72 0.80
N GLN A 36 -3.17 9.69 1.32
CA GLN A 36 -3.21 11.07 0.81
C GLN A 36 -2.77 11.14 -0.65
N GLN A 37 -1.73 10.40 -1.01
CA GLN A 37 -1.18 10.43 -2.36
C GLN A 37 -2.14 9.81 -3.40
N SER A 38 -2.95 8.83 -3.00
CA SER A 38 -4.04 8.29 -3.83
C SER A 38 -5.12 9.33 -4.17
N LYS A 39 -5.24 10.41 -3.40
CA LYS A 39 -6.18 11.51 -3.68
C LYS A 39 -5.60 12.53 -4.66
N ILE A 40 -4.30 12.50 -4.92
CA ILE A 40 -3.60 13.39 -5.83
C ILE A 40 -3.41 12.70 -7.18
N THR A 41 -2.84 11.49 -7.19
CA THR A 41 -2.59 10.71 -8.41
C THR A 41 -3.91 10.09 -8.90
N ARG A 42 -4.62 10.80 -9.78
CA ARG A 42 -5.97 10.42 -10.24
C ARG A 42 -6.02 9.94 -11.68
N THR A 43 -4.94 10.13 -12.44
CA THR A 43 -4.85 9.72 -13.84
C THR A 43 -3.83 8.60 -13.98
N TYR A 44 -4.32 7.42 -14.36
CA TYR A 44 -3.46 6.29 -14.66
C TYR A 44 -2.85 6.43 -16.05
N ASP A 45 -1.53 6.57 -16.13
CA ASP A 45 -0.78 6.64 -17.40
C ASP A 45 0.42 5.67 -17.37
N PRO A 46 0.38 4.58 -18.16
CA PRO A 46 1.46 3.61 -18.23
C PRO A 46 2.56 3.97 -19.25
N ALA A 47 2.54 5.18 -19.84
CA ALA A 47 3.53 5.58 -20.82
C ALA A 47 4.96 5.59 -20.26
N TYR A 48 5.91 5.15 -21.07
CA TYR A 48 7.33 5.24 -20.74
C TYR A 48 7.83 6.68 -20.91
N VAL A 49 8.19 7.31 -19.80
CA VAL A 49 8.70 8.69 -19.76
C VAL A 49 10.14 8.69 -19.23
N LYS A 50 11.00 9.52 -19.83
CA LYS A 50 12.35 9.74 -19.32
C LYS A 50 12.32 10.70 -18.15
N LEU A 51 12.71 10.22 -16.97
CA LEU A 51 12.75 11.01 -15.75
C LEU A 51 14.16 11.54 -15.47
N ALA A 52 14.24 12.68 -14.77
CA ALA A 52 15.48 13.10 -14.13
C ALA A 52 15.90 12.08 -13.05
N TYR A 53 17.20 11.99 -12.78
CA TYR A 53 17.70 11.11 -11.72
C TYR A 53 18.81 11.83 -10.93
N PRO A 54 18.76 11.81 -9.58
CA PRO A 54 17.69 11.27 -8.73
C PRO A 54 16.48 12.21 -8.63
N GLY A 55 15.38 11.72 -8.05
CA GLY A 55 14.22 12.55 -7.71
C GLY A 55 13.31 12.98 -8.86
N GLY A 56 13.48 12.43 -10.06
CA GLY A 56 12.56 12.68 -11.16
C GLY A 56 11.20 12.03 -10.93
N ASP A 57 10.17 12.69 -11.43
CA ASP A 57 8.78 12.27 -11.34
C ASP A 57 8.01 12.81 -12.55
N VAL A 58 6.86 12.21 -12.84
CA VAL A 58 5.87 12.77 -13.76
C VAL A 58 5.02 13.82 -13.02
N ALA A 59 4.04 14.41 -13.70
CA ALA A 59 3.10 15.33 -13.06
C ALA A 59 2.38 14.64 -11.88
N PRO A 60 2.18 15.31 -10.72
CA PRO A 60 1.66 14.67 -9.50
C PRO A 60 0.31 13.96 -9.67
N GLU A 61 -0.54 14.49 -10.54
CA GLU A 61 -1.87 13.96 -10.84
C GLU A 61 -1.84 12.72 -11.76
N VAL A 62 -0.71 12.48 -12.42
CA VAL A 62 -0.47 11.36 -13.34
C VAL A 62 0.45 10.33 -12.69
N GLY A 63 0.27 9.07 -13.04
CA GLY A 63 1.21 8.00 -12.71
C GLY A 63 0.53 6.65 -12.59
N VAL A 64 1.31 5.64 -12.23
CA VAL A 64 0.83 4.29 -11.94
C VAL A 64 0.87 4.01 -10.44
N CYS A 65 0.46 2.80 -10.06
CA CYS A 65 0.42 2.37 -8.65
C CYS A 65 1.77 2.53 -7.93
N THR A 66 2.89 2.30 -8.62
CA THR A 66 4.23 2.45 -8.03
C THR A 66 4.60 3.89 -7.76
N ASP A 67 4.11 4.86 -8.55
CA ASP A 67 4.41 6.29 -8.34
C ASP A 67 3.78 6.78 -7.03
N VAL A 68 2.56 6.31 -6.71
CA VAL A 68 1.90 6.58 -5.43
C VAL A 68 2.79 6.15 -4.26
N VAL A 69 3.34 4.94 -4.34
CA VAL A 69 4.21 4.39 -3.28
C VAL A 69 5.52 5.18 -3.20
N VAL A 70 6.19 5.43 -4.32
CA VAL A 70 7.45 6.20 -4.37
C VAL A 70 7.26 7.60 -3.78
N ARG A 71 6.17 8.29 -4.13
CA ARG A 71 5.84 9.64 -3.61
C ARG A 71 5.54 9.60 -2.11
N ALA A 72 4.81 8.60 -1.62
CA ALA A 72 4.53 8.45 -0.19
C ALA A 72 5.81 8.25 0.64
N PHE A 73 6.76 7.45 0.14
CA PHE A 73 8.08 7.33 0.78
C PHE A 73 8.88 8.63 0.71
N ARG A 74 8.79 9.37 -0.40
CA ARG A 74 9.48 10.64 -0.58
C ARG A 74 9.00 11.71 0.39
N GLU A 75 7.70 11.72 0.72
CA GLU A 75 7.13 12.58 1.77
C GLU A 75 7.77 12.33 3.14
N LYS A 76 8.23 11.10 3.40
CA LYS A 76 9.00 10.73 4.60
C LYS A 76 10.51 10.90 4.44
N GLY A 77 10.96 11.62 3.41
CA GLY A 77 12.37 11.87 3.13
C GLY A 77 13.12 10.67 2.53
N ILE A 78 12.42 9.64 2.05
CA ILE A 78 13.01 8.44 1.47
C ILE A 78 12.79 8.42 -0.04
N ASP A 79 13.87 8.58 -0.81
CA ASP A 79 13.82 8.36 -2.25
C ASP A 79 13.93 6.86 -2.57
N LEU A 80 12.78 6.18 -2.58
CA LEU A 80 12.68 4.75 -2.86
C LEU A 80 13.17 4.41 -4.28
N GLN A 81 12.87 5.26 -5.26
CA GLN A 81 13.29 5.10 -6.65
C GLN A 81 14.82 5.05 -6.73
N LYS A 82 15.51 6.00 -6.07
CA LYS A 82 16.98 6.00 -6.00
C LYS A 82 17.53 4.74 -5.35
N LYS A 83 17.01 4.35 -4.18
CA LYS A 83 17.50 3.18 -3.44
C LYS A 83 17.41 1.90 -4.26
N VAL A 84 16.27 1.67 -4.92
CA VAL A 84 16.09 0.49 -5.79
C VAL A 84 17.01 0.55 -6.99
N HIS A 85 17.13 1.70 -7.67
CA HIS A 85 18.04 1.84 -8.82
C HIS A 85 19.50 1.56 -8.45
N GLU A 86 19.98 2.11 -7.34
CA GLU A 86 21.36 1.90 -6.90
C GLU A 86 21.63 0.46 -6.47
N ASP A 87 20.66 -0.20 -5.84
CA ASP A 87 20.75 -1.62 -5.51
C ASP A 87 20.80 -2.48 -6.79
N MET A 88 19.89 -2.21 -7.73
CA MET A 88 19.83 -2.94 -8.99
C MET A 88 21.15 -2.84 -9.75
N ARG A 89 21.75 -1.65 -9.83
CA ARG A 89 23.04 -1.43 -10.51
C ARG A 89 24.23 -2.15 -9.87
N ARG A 90 24.14 -2.53 -8.59
CA ARG A 90 25.20 -3.25 -7.89
C ARG A 90 25.07 -4.76 -8.00
N ASN A 91 23.84 -5.25 -8.16
CA ASN A 91 23.52 -6.67 -7.96
C ASN A 91 23.01 -7.40 -9.22
N PHE A 92 22.68 -6.69 -10.31
CA PHE A 92 22.19 -7.25 -11.57
C PHE A 92 22.87 -6.58 -12.77
#